data_AF-A0A6G6K5Q4-F1
#
_entry.id   AF-A0A6G6K5Q4-F1
#
_cell.length_a   1.000
_cell.length_b   1.000
_cell.length_c   1.000
_cell.angle_alpha   90.00
_cell.angle_beta   90.00
_cell.angle_gamma   90.00
#
_symmetry.space_group_name_H-M   'P 1'
#
loop_
_entity.id
_entity.type
_entity.pdbx_description
1 polymer ?
#
loop_
_entity_poly.entity_id
_entity_poly.type
_entity_poly.pdbx_seq_one_letter_code
_entity_poly.pdbx_strand_id
1 'polypeptide(L)'
;MQPLSVEHFTEIIRSMIVALDGFDVAAALRDDTVHALQQLREGDTQFARRSFVRCFMAQVEGVTFVSKQVLKYVSHLKGFTLSAEELMFIDETTPKVKDSGGLGTENAKISTKTNIRFLTELQRKYLGIAAPNWASDEGWSRLLETIIVRDRITHPKDSGRLEVSALEVKNAITAVHWFERLCERSNGEMERLLILWSKGEWNRYSAAEKNSCRSVMEPLLKRHPDLSLDPSFPPSQ
;
A
#
# COMPACT_ATOMS: atom_id res chain seq x y z
N MET A 1 30.64 -7.21 -2.41
CA MET A 1 30.11 -5.93 -2.92
C MET A 1 30.63 -4.81 -2.04
N GLN A 2 31.04 -3.68 -2.63
CA GLN A 2 31.35 -2.48 -1.83
C GLN A 2 30.06 -1.90 -1.22
N PRO A 3 30.12 -1.26 -0.04
CA PRO A 3 28.97 -0.55 0.53
C PRO A 3 28.53 0.57 -0.41
N LEU A 4 27.25 0.93 -0.36
CA LEU A 4 26.73 2.10 -1.06
C LEU A 4 27.44 3.37 -0.56
N SER A 5 27.46 4.42 -1.37
CA SER A 5 27.88 5.72 -0.86
C SER A 5 26.89 6.19 0.21
N VAL A 6 27.39 6.97 1.18
CA VAL A 6 26.56 7.57 2.23
C VAL A 6 25.37 8.35 1.66
N GLU A 7 25.59 9.06 0.54
CA GLU A 7 24.54 9.81 -0.15
C GLU A 7 23.46 8.90 -0.72
N HIS A 8 23.85 7.84 -1.44
CA HIS A 8 22.92 6.88 -2.02
C HIS A 8 22.14 6.14 -0.91
N PHE A 9 22.81 5.73 0.15
CA PHE A 9 22.15 5.13 1.31
C PHE A 9 21.15 6.08 1.96
N THR A 10 21.53 7.35 2.16
CA THR A 10 20.64 8.38 2.71
C THR A 10 19.39 8.57 1.85
N GLU A 11 19.53 8.58 0.53
CA GLU A 11 18.41 8.68 -0.41
C GLU A 11 17.48 7.46 -0.32
N ILE A 12 18.04 6.25 -0.19
CA ILE A 12 17.25 5.04 0.04
C ILE A 12 16.52 5.11 1.37
N ILE A 13 17.15 5.55 2.46
CA ILE A 13 16.48 5.62 3.77
C ILE A 13 15.34 6.65 3.75
N ARG A 14 15.52 7.83 3.15
CA ARG A 14 14.43 8.81 2.99
C ARG A 14 13.26 8.23 2.21
N SER A 15 13.58 7.54 1.12
CA SER A 15 12.62 6.82 0.29
C SER A 15 11.86 5.74 1.07
N MET A 16 12.57 4.98 1.90
CA MET A 16 11.96 3.97 2.78
C MET A 16 11.05 4.60 3.84
N ILE A 17 11.43 5.73 4.43
CA ILE A 17 10.57 6.43 5.40
C ILE A 17 9.25 6.83 4.75
N VAL A 18 9.28 7.38 3.54
CA VAL A 18 8.05 7.70 2.79
C VAL A 18 7.20 6.45 2.56
N ALA A 19 7.82 5.32 2.22
CA ALA A 19 7.12 4.04 2.07
C ALA A 19 6.44 3.60 3.36
N LEU A 20 7.15 3.74 4.49
CA LEU A 20 6.65 3.37 5.82
C LEU A 20 5.56 4.31 6.33
N ASP A 21 5.63 5.60 6.02
CA ASP A 21 4.55 6.55 6.30
C ASP A 21 3.29 6.21 5.49
N GLY A 22 3.47 5.60 4.32
CA GLY A 22 2.36 4.96 3.59
C GLY A 22 1.68 3.87 4.41
N PHE A 23 2.40 3.08 5.21
CA PHE A 23 1.78 2.08 6.09
C PHE A 23 0.95 2.71 7.21
N ASP A 24 1.33 3.88 7.72
CA ASP A 24 0.51 4.61 8.69
C ASP A 24 -0.82 5.06 8.07
N VAL A 25 -0.80 5.53 6.82
CA VAL A 25 -2.01 5.85 6.06
C VAL A 25 -2.88 4.59 5.87
N ALA A 26 -2.27 3.47 5.49
CA ALA A 26 -2.96 2.19 5.36
C ALA A 26 -3.59 1.72 6.69
N ALA A 27 -2.90 1.92 7.81
CA ALA A 27 -3.40 1.60 9.15
C ALA A 27 -4.59 2.47 9.52
N ALA A 28 -4.50 3.79 9.30
CA ALA A 28 -5.62 4.71 9.57
C ALA A 28 -6.88 4.34 8.77
N LEU A 29 -6.74 4.01 7.48
CA LEU A 29 -7.88 3.59 6.65
C LEU A 29 -8.47 2.25 7.07
N ARG A 30 -7.64 1.34 7.59
CA ARG A 30 -8.12 0.10 8.20
C ARG A 30 -8.89 0.38 9.48
N ASP A 31 -8.38 1.26 10.33
CA ASP A 31 -9.07 1.66 11.56
C ASP A 31 -10.42 2.30 11.25
N ASP A 32 -10.52 3.17 10.25
CA ASP A 32 -11.79 3.74 9.77
C ASP A 32 -12.78 2.64 9.37
N THR A 33 -12.29 1.62 8.66
CA THR A 33 -13.11 0.47 8.24
C THR A 33 -13.59 -0.35 9.43
N VAL A 34 -12.74 -0.58 10.43
CA VAL A 34 -13.09 -1.26 11.68
C VAL A 34 -14.13 -0.46 12.46
N HIS A 35 -13.96 0.86 12.60
CA HIS A 35 -14.92 1.72 13.27
C HIS A 35 -16.27 1.74 12.55
N ALA A 36 -16.28 1.82 11.21
CA ALA A 36 -17.52 1.77 10.44
C ALA A 36 -18.23 0.42 10.55
N LEU A 37 -17.49 -0.69 10.62
CA LEU A 37 -18.05 -2.02 10.88
C LEU A 37 -18.63 -2.12 12.30
N GLN A 38 -17.98 -1.52 13.29
CA GLN A 38 -18.49 -1.47 14.66
C GLN A 38 -19.80 -0.67 14.74
N GLN A 39 -19.86 0.50 14.12
CA GLN A 39 -21.10 1.29 14.02
C GLN A 39 -22.23 0.50 13.35
N LEU A 40 -21.93 -0.27 12.31
CA LEU A 40 -22.90 -1.14 11.64
C LEU A 40 -23.43 -2.26 12.55
N ARG A 41 -22.59 -2.80 13.44
CA ARG A 41 -23.00 -3.81 14.43
C ARG A 41 -23.86 -3.22 15.55
N GLU A 42 -23.56 -2.00 15.97
CA GLU A 42 -24.33 -1.27 16.99
C GLU A 42 -25.69 -0.80 16.46
N GLY A 43 -25.77 -0.48 15.17
CA GLY A 43 -27.02 -0.09 14.53
C GLY A 43 -27.01 -0.34 13.02
N ASP A 44 -27.80 -1.32 12.58
CA ASP A 44 -27.95 -1.66 11.16
C ASP A 44 -28.86 -0.67 10.42
N THR A 45 -28.34 0.53 10.19
CA THR A 45 -29.00 1.61 9.45
C THR A 45 -28.42 1.75 8.05
N GLN A 46 -29.19 2.32 7.12
CA GLN A 46 -28.70 2.63 5.77
C GLN A 46 -27.49 3.58 5.77
N PHE A 47 -27.40 4.48 6.75
CA PHE A 47 -26.21 5.30 6.95
C PHE A 47 -25.00 4.42 7.28
N ALA A 48 -25.10 3.56 8.29
CA ALA A 48 -24.00 2.69 8.72
C ALA A 48 -23.55 1.73 7.60
N ARG A 49 -24.49 1.16 6.84
CA ARG A 49 -24.17 0.29 5.68
C ARG A 49 -23.36 1.03 4.62
N ARG A 50 -23.78 2.23 4.22
CA ARG A 50 -23.04 3.05 3.24
C ARG A 50 -21.68 3.50 3.76
N SER A 51 -21.61 3.91 5.03
CA SER A 51 -20.36 4.33 5.67
C SER A 51 -19.35 3.18 5.67
N PHE A 52 -19.77 1.96 6.05
CA PHE A 52 -18.93 0.78 6.00
C PHE A 52 -18.38 0.51 4.58
N VAL A 53 -19.24 0.48 3.55
CA VAL A 53 -18.80 0.26 2.17
C VAL A 53 -17.81 1.34 1.70
N ARG A 54 -18.05 2.62 2.04
CA ARG A 54 -17.16 3.73 1.66
C ARG A 54 -15.80 3.65 2.35
N CYS A 55 -15.77 3.41 3.67
CA CYS A 55 -14.53 3.25 4.42
C CYS A 55 -13.72 2.06 3.89
N PHE A 56 -14.36 0.92 3.67
CA PHE A 56 -13.69 -0.25 3.11
C PHE A 56 -13.11 0.02 1.72
N MET A 57 -13.84 0.69 0.83
CA MET A 57 -13.31 0.99 -0.50
C MET A 57 -12.17 2.01 -0.46
N ALA A 58 -12.21 2.97 0.47
CA ALA A 58 -11.07 3.87 0.70
C ALA A 58 -9.84 3.09 1.20
N GLN A 59 -10.01 2.13 2.11
CA GLN A 59 -8.95 1.22 2.53
C GLN A 59 -8.38 0.44 1.34
N VAL A 60 -9.23 -0.14 0.48
CA VAL A 60 -8.77 -0.89 -0.69
C VAL A 60 -7.91 -0.03 -1.61
N GLU A 61 -8.36 1.18 -1.94
CA GLU A 61 -7.64 2.10 -2.82
C GLU A 61 -6.33 2.59 -2.19
N GLY A 62 -6.39 3.03 -0.93
CA GLY A 62 -5.22 3.54 -0.21
C GLY A 62 -4.14 2.47 0.00
N VAL A 63 -4.52 1.28 0.46
CA VAL A 63 -3.56 0.17 0.67
C VAL A 63 -2.96 -0.27 -0.66
N THR A 64 -3.75 -0.33 -1.75
CA THR A 64 -3.23 -0.65 -3.08
C THR A 64 -2.21 0.38 -3.53
N PHE A 65 -2.49 1.67 -3.33
CA PHE A 65 -1.55 2.74 -3.66
C PHE A 65 -0.24 2.63 -2.87
N VAL A 66 -0.33 2.49 -1.55
CA VAL A 66 0.84 2.33 -0.66
C VAL A 66 1.69 1.14 -1.09
N SER A 67 1.04 0.01 -1.38
CA SER A 67 1.73 -1.21 -1.81
C SER A 67 2.52 -1.03 -3.11
N LYS A 68 2.04 -0.19 -4.05
CA LYS A 68 2.78 0.15 -5.27
C LYS A 68 4.02 0.99 -4.97
N GLN A 69 3.90 1.97 -4.09
CA GLN A 69 5.04 2.79 -3.67
C GLN A 69 6.09 1.91 -2.98
N VAL A 70 5.68 1.04 -2.05
CA VAL A 70 6.56 0.07 -1.39
C VAL A 70 7.26 -0.84 -2.41
N LEU A 71 6.53 -1.39 -3.39
CA LEU A 71 7.12 -2.23 -4.42
C LEU A 71 8.20 -1.50 -5.24
N LYS A 72 7.97 -0.22 -5.58
CA LYS A 72 8.96 0.64 -6.24
C LYS A 72 10.26 0.68 -5.44
N TYR A 73 10.18 0.83 -4.12
CA TYR A 73 11.36 0.84 -3.26
C TYR A 73 12.03 -0.53 -3.14
N VAL A 74 11.24 -1.58 -2.95
CA VAL A 74 11.76 -2.96 -2.90
C VAL A 74 12.51 -3.32 -4.20
N SER A 75 12.12 -2.75 -5.34
CA SER A 75 12.85 -2.92 -6.61
C SER A 75 14.31 -2.49 -6.53
N HIS A 76 14.57 -1.32 -5.94
CA HIS A 76 15.93 -0.81 -5.71
C HIS A 76 16.70 -1.72 -4.73
N LEU A 77 16.05 -2.19 -3.66
CA LEU A 77 16.70 -3.01 -2.64
C LEU A 77 17.07 -4.41 -3.14
N LYS A 78 16.19 -5.01 -3.95
CA LYS A 78 16.38 -6.35 -4.52
C LYS A 78 17.16 -6.35 -5.84
N GLY A 79 17.44 -5.17 -6.38
CA GLY A 79 18.19 -5.01 -7.63
C GLY A 79 17.43 -5.49 -8.86
N PHE A 80 16.09 -5.47 -8.84
CA PHE A 80 15.29 -5.73 -10.04
C PHE A 80 14.82 -4.42 -10.66
N THR A 81 14.70 -4.41 -11.99
CA THR A 81 14.27 -3.23 -12.74
C THR A 81 12.80 -3.35 -13.12
N LEU A 82 12.03 -2.31 -12.81
CA LEU A 82 10.68 -2.10 -13.32
C LEU A 82 10.75 -1.49 -14.72
N SER A 83 9.93 -1.95 -15.65
CA SER A 83 9.83 -1.35 -16.98
C SER A 83 9.25 0.07 -16.90
N ALA A 84 9.42 0.86 -17.96
CA ALA A 84 8.86 2.21 -18.01
C ALA A 84 7.32 2.19 -17.84
N GLU A 85 6.65 1.22 -18.45
CA GLU A 85 5.21 1.02 -18.35
C GLU A 85 4.77 0.61 -16.93
N GLU A 86 5.54 -0.27 -16.27
CA GLU A 86 5.28 -0.67 -14.89
C GLU A 86 5.46 0.49 -13.91
N LEU A 87 6.49 1.32 -14.12
CA LEU A 87 6.71 2.55 -13.35
C LEU A 87 5.57 3.55 -13.55
N MET A 88 5.13 3.79 -14.78
CA MET A 88 4.00 4.67 -15.06
C MET A 88 2.72 4.19 -14.37
N PHE A 89 2.48 2.88 -14.33
CA PHE A 89 1.36 2.31 -13.61
C PHE A 89 1.47 2.50 -12.08
N ILE A 90 2.66 2.25 -11.52
CA ILE A 90 2.96 2.45 -10.10
C ILE A 90 2.73 3.91 -9.70
N ASP A 91 3.21 4.83 -10.53
CA ASP A 91 3.10 6.28 -10.33
C ASP A 91 1.70 6.82 -10.68
N GLU A 92 0.79 5.99 -11.19
CA GLU A 92 -0.55 6.37 -11.66
C GLU A 92 -0.51 7.53 -12.66
N THR A 93 0.42 7.49 -13.61
CA THR A 93 0.59 8.52 -14.64
C THR A 93 0.44 7.98 -16.05
N THR A 94 -0.06 8.82 -16.96
CA THR A 94 -0.10 8.56 -18.41
C THR A 94 0.53 9.73 -19.17
N PRO A 95 1.20 9.49 -20.31
CA PRO A 95 1.82 10.55 -21.10
C PRO A 95 0.72 11.33 -21.81
N LYS A 96 0.86 12.65 -21.85
CA LYS A 96 -0.07 13.56 -22.50
C LYS A 96 0.69 14.55 -23.36
N VAL A 97 0.30 14.67 -24.62
CA VAL A 97 0.77 15.77 -25.48
C VAL A 97 -0.04 17.01 -25.15
N LYS A 98 0.64 18.10 -24.79
CA LYS A 98 0.03 19.40 -24.50
C LYS A 98 -0.28 20.12 -25.81
N ASP A 99 -1.19 21.08 -25.77
CA ASP A 99 -1.55 21.91 -26.93
C ASP A 99 -0.35 22.70 -27.50
N SER A 100 0.69 22.93 -26.69
CA SER A 100 1.96 23.53 -27.12
C SER A 100 2.87 22.59 -27.92
N GLY A 101 2.46 21.33 -28.13
CA GLY A 101 3.28 20.28 -28.74
C GLY A 101 4.30 19.64 -27.79
N GLY A 102 4.36 20.06 -26.52
CA GLY A 102 5.25 19.48 -25.51
C GLY A 102 4.68 18.21 -24.86
N LEU A 103 5.56 17.33 -24.38
CA LEU A 103 5.18 16.15 -23.61
C LEU A 103 4.97 16.51 -22.12
N GLY A 104 3.92 15.98 -21.51
CA GLY A 104 3.68 16.03 -20.08
C GLY A 104 3.07 14.72 -19.57
N THR A 105 2.63 14.73 -18.33
CA THR A 105 1.92 13.62 -17.69
C THR A 105 0.59 14.09 -17.13
N GLU A 106 -0.37 13.19 -17.03
CA GLU A 106 -1.61 13.38 -16.27
C GLU A 106 -1.92 12.14 -15.42
N ASN A 107 -2.78 12.30 -14.42
CA ASN A 107 -3.19 11.20 -13.56
C ASN A 107 -3.97 10.16 -14.37
N ALA A 108 -3.50 8.91 -14.32
CA ALA A 108 -4.13 7.79 -14.96
C ALA A 108 -5.44 7.42 -14.24
N LYS A 109 -6.53 7.29 -14.97
CA LYS A 109 -7.80 6.77 -14.44
C LYS A 109 -7.77 5.24 -14.44
N ILE A 110 -7.16 4.65 -13.43
CA ILE A 110 -7.04 3.20 -13.27
C ILE A 110 -8.20 2.69 -12.40
N SER A 111 -8.98 1.73 -12.91
CA SER A 111 -10.04 1.11 -12.10
C SER A 111 -9.45 0.34 -10.92
N THR A 112 -10.12 0.34 -9.76
CA THR A 112 -9.69 -0.39 -8.56
C THR A 112 -9.41 -1.87 -8.86
N LYS A 113 -10.26 -2.50 -9.69
CA LYS A 113 -10.08 -3.87 -10.18
C LYS A 113 -8.75 -4.06 -10.91
N THR A 114 -8.45 -3.18 -11.86
CA THR A 114 -7.19 -3.23 -12.63
C THR A 114 -6.00 -2.97 -11.70
N ASN A 115 -6.15 -2.03 -10.77
CA ASN A 115 -5.11 -1.62 -9.82
C ASN A 115 -4.62 -2.82 -8.99
N ILE A 116 -5.56 -3.55 -8.36
CA ILE A 116 -5.25 -4.72 -7.53
C ILE A 116 -4.61 -5.85 -8.35
N ARG A 117 -5.19 -6.19 -9.51
CA ARG A 117 -4.69 -7.31 -10.32
C ARG A 117 -3.26 -7.06 -10.80
N PHE A 118 -3.01 -5.88 -11.35
CA PHE A 118 -1.70 -5.57 -11.89
C PHE A 118 -0.64 -5.51 -10.79
N LEU A 119 -0.93 -4.84 -9.66
CA LEU A 119 -0.04 -4.84 -8.50
C LEU A 119 0.30 -6.27 -8.05
N THR A 120 -0.71 -7.14 -7.93
CA THR A 120 -0.52 -8.53 -7.51
C THR A 120 0.35 -9.30 -8.51
N GLU A 121 0.19 -9.06 -9.81
CA GLU A 121 1.04 -9.68 -10.84
C GLU A 121 2.49 -9.17 -10.76
N LEU A 122 2.72 -7.88 -10.48
CA LEU A 122 4.08 -7.37 -10.26
C LEU A 122 4.71 -8.00 -9.02
N GLN A 123 3.97 -8.10 -7.93
CA GLN A 123 4.41 -8.75 -6.70
C GLN A 123 4.75 -10.22 -6.94
N ARG A 124 3.93 -10.94 -7.73
CA ARG A 124 4.24 -12.31 -8.16
C ARG A 124 5.50 -12.38 -9.01
N LYS A 125 5.62 -11.50 -10.01
CA LYS A 125 6.75 -11.45 -10.95
C LYS A 125 8.08 -11.20 -10.25
N TYR A 126 8.12 -10.23 -9.34
CA TYR A 126 9.36 -9.73 -8.76
C TYR A 126 9.67 -10.26 -7.37
N LEU A 127 8.65 -10.60 -6.58
CA LEU A 127 8.80 -11.04 -5.20
C LEU A 127 8.39 -12.51 -5.00
N GLY A 128 7.86 -13.18 -6.03
CA GLY A 128 7.41 -14.56 -5.92
C GLY A 128 6.15 -14.75 -5.07
N ILE A 129 5.44 -13.67 -4.75
CA ILE A 129 4.23 -13.71 -3.92
C ILE A 129 3.09 -14.32 -4.74
N ALA A 130 2.47 -15.39 -4.23
CA ALA A 130 1.43 -16.12 -4.96
C ALA A 130 0.20 -15.24 -5.23
N ALA A 131 -0.23 -15.18 -6.49
CA ALA A 131 -1.45 -14.52 -6.89
C ALA A 131 -2.68 -15.40 -6.57
N PRO A 132 -3.83 -14.79 -6.19
CA PRO A 132 -5.10 -15.51 -6.11
C PRO A 132 -5.52 -16.10 -7.46
N ASN A 133 -6.30 -17.19 -7.42
CA ASN A 133 -6.99 -17.67 -8.61
C ASN A 133 -8.20 -16.76 -8.91
N TRP A 134 -7.97 -15.69 -9.66
CA TRP A 134 -8.96 -14.66 -9.96
C TRP A 134 -10.29 -15.17 -10.54
N ALA A 135 -10.32 -16.36 -11.16
CA ALA A 135 -11.52 -16.91 -11.78
C ALA A 135 -12.44 -17.66 -10.80
N SER A 136 -11.89 -18.15 -9.69
CA SER A 136 -12.62 -19.01 -8.74
C SER A 136 -12.53 -18.54 -7.28
N ASP A 137 -11.76 -17.49 -7.01
CA ASP A 137 -11.65 -16.93 -5.68
C ASP A 137 -12.94 -16.18 -5.29
N GLU A 138 -13.67 -16.73 -4.32
CA GLU A 138 -14.92 -16.14 -3.84
C GLU A 138 -14.71 -14.73 -3.29
N GLY A 139 -13.64 -14.50 -2.51
CA GLY A 139 -13.40 -13.20 -1.88
C GLY A 139 -13.14 -12.10 -2.91
N TRP A 140 -12.44 -12.45 -3.99
CA TRP A 140 -12.30 -11.56 -5.15
C TRP A 140 -13.65 -11.25 -5.80
N SER A 141 -14.50 -12.26 -6.03
CA SER A 141 -15.85 -12.05 -6.57
C SER A 141 -16.68 -11.11 -5.69
N ARG A 142 -16.61 -11.27 -4.36
CA ARG A 142 -17.31 -10.39 -3.40
C ARG A 142 -16.77 -8.96 -3.41
N LEU A 143 -15.46 -8.79 -3.60
CA LEU A 143 -14.90 -7.45 -3.78
C LEU A 143 -15.42 -6.78 -5.05
N LEU A 144 -15.51 -7.51 -6.17
CA LEU A 144 -16.07 -6.98 -7.42
C LEU A 144 -17.54 -6.55 -7.25
N GLU A 145 -18.34 -7.35 -6.54
CA GLU A 145 -19.72 -6.97 -6.20
C GLU A 145 -19.76 -5.70 -5.32
N THR A 146 -18.84 -5.60 -4.35
CA THR A 146 -18.74 -4.42 -3.46
C THR A 146 -18.34 -3.15 -4.21
N ILE A 147 -17.46 -3.24 -5.22
CA ILE A 147 -17.11 -2.12 -6.11
C ILE A 147 -18.36 -1.58 -6.81
N ILE A 148 -19.25 -2.45 -7.30
CA ILE A 148 -20.50 -2.05 -7.94
C ILE A 148 -21.40 -1.28 -6.95
N VAL A 149 -21.46 -1.74 -5.69
CA VAL A 149 -22.21 -1.04 -4.63
C VAL A 149 -21.59 0.33 -4.37
N ARG A 150 -20.27 0.44 -4.27
CA ARG A 150 -19.56 1.72 -4.10
C ARG A 150 -19.93 2.68 -5.21
N ASP A 151 -19.74 2.27 -6.46
CA ASP A 151 -20.00 3.11 -7.63
C ASP A 151 -21.45 3.63 -7.62
N ARG A 152 -22.39 2.76 -7.22
CA ARG A 152 -23.81 3.10 -7.06
C ARG A 152 -24.06 4.15 -5.98
N ILE A 153 -23.44 4.04 -4.80
CA ILE A 153 -23.69 4.93 -3.65
C ILE A 153 -22.84 6.22 -3.66
N THR A 154 -21.81 6.29 -4.49
CA THR A 154 -21.00 7.51 -4.69
C THR A 154 -21.48 8.34 -5.88
N HIS A 155 -22.14 7.73 -6.86
CA HIS A 155 -22.73 8.40 -8.00
C HIS A 155 -24.23 8.06 -8.15
N PRO A 156 -25.06 8.34 -7.13
CA PRO A 156 -26.48 7.99 -7.16
C PRO A 156 -27.21 8.82 -8.23
N LYS A 157 -27.99 8.14 -9.07
CA LYS A 157 -28.89 8.79 -10.05
C LYS A 157 -30.26 9.12 -9.45
N ASP A 158 -30.60 8.46 -8.34
CA ASP A 158 -31.85 8.60 -7.61
C ASP A 158 -31.64 8.14 -6.16
N SER A 159 -32.60 8.40 -5.27
CA SER A 159 -32.51 8.06 -3.85
C SER A 159 -32.53 6.55 -3.59
N GLY A 160 -33.22 5.76 -4.41
CA GLY A 160 -33.29 4.31 -4.28
C GLY A 160 -31.93 3.63 -4.48
N ARG A 161 -31.05 4.23 -5.28
CA ARG A 161 -29.66 3.77 -5.48
C ARG A 161 -28.81 3.82 -4.19
N LEU A 162 -29.20 4.63 -3.21
CA LEU A 162 -28.49 4.74 -1.93
C LEU A 162 -28.79 3.59 -0.97
N GLU A 163 -29.78 2.75 -1.26
CA GLU A 163 -30.08 1.59 -0.45
C GLU A 163 -28.98 0.53 -0.63
N VAL A 164 -28.49 0.02 0.50
CA VAL A 164 -27.57 -1.10 0.56
C VAL A 164 -28.29 -2.23 1.28
N SER A 165 -28.40 -3.38 0.64
CA SER A 165 -29.06 -4.57 1.18
C SER A 165 -28.17 -5.31 2.19
N ALA A 166 -28.78 -6.16 3.03
CA ALA A 166 -28.03 -6.99 3.97
C ALA A 166 -27.09 -7.99 3.26
N LEU A 167 -27.47 -8.45 2.06
CA LEU A 167 -26.61 -9.31 1.24
C LEU A 167 -25.36 -8.55 0.76
N GLU A 168 -25.53 -7.32 0.30
CA GLU A 168 -24.40 -6.48 -0.13
C GLU A 168 -23.44 -6.18 1.02
N VAL A 169 -23.96 -5.94 2.23
CA VAL A 169 -23.16 -5.82 3.45
C VAL A 169 -22.36 -7.11 3.72
N LYS A 170 -23.02 -8.27 3.67
CA LYS A 170 -22.36 -9.56 3.88
C LYS A 170 -21.24 -9.81 2.87
N ASN A 171 -21.47 -9.44 1.61
CA ASN A 171 -20.47 -9.55 0.55
C ASN A 171 -19.29 -8.61 0.82
N ALA A 172 -19.55 -7.36 1.23
CA ALA A 172 -18.50 -6.42 1.62
C ALA A 172 -17.66 -6.92 2.82
N ILE A 173 -18.27 -7.50 3.85
CA ILE A 173 -17.53 -8.11 4.98
C ILE A 173 -16.64 -9.27 4.50
N THR A 174 -17.16 -10.12 3.61
CA THR A 174 -16.38 -11.23 3.03
C THR A 174 -15.20 -10.70 2.23
N ALA A 175 -15.41 -9.62 1.46
CA ALA A 175 -14.38 -8.95 0.69
C ALA A 175 -13.30 -8.30 1.58
N VAL A 176 -13.67 -7.69 2.72
CA VAL A 176 -12.73 -7.13 3.71
C VAL A 176 -11.75 -8.22 4.15
N HIS A 177 -12.26 -9.34 4.67
CA HIS A 177 -11.40 -10.40 5.18
C HIS A 177 -10.49 -11.01 4.11
N TRP A 178 -10.98 -11.12 2.88
CA TRP A 178 -10.16 -11.56 1.76
C TRP A 178 -9.05 -10.56 1.44
N PHE A 179 -9.39 -9.27 1.37
CA PHE A 179 -8.45 -8.21 1.03
C PHE A 179 -7.38 -8.04 2.11
N GLU A 180 -7.76 -8.12 3.39
CA GLU A 180 -6.80 -8.10 4.51
C GLU A 180 -5.79 -9.25 4.39
N ARG A 181 -6.23 -10.49 4.13
CA ARG A 181 -5.31 -11.62 3.92
C ARG A 181 -4.43 -11.47 2.68
N LEU A 182 -4.93 -10.82 1.63
CA LEU A 182 -4.11 -10.49 0.46
C LEU A 182 -3.00 -9.51 0.87
N CYS A 183 -3.35 -8.47 1.62
CA CYS A 183 -2.43 -7.43 2.08
C CYS A 183 -1.41 -7.96 3.11
N GLU A 184 -1.82 -8.81 4.06
CA GLU A 184 -0.91 -9.40 5.04
C GLU A 184 0.20 -10.22 4.35
N ARG A 185 -0.16 -11.00 3.33
CA ARG A 185 0.83 -11.78 2.56
C ARG A 185 1.78 -10.88 1.77
N SER A 186 1.26 -9.83 1.15
CA SER A 186 2.07 -8.97 0.28
C SER A 186 2.88 -7.95 1.06
N ASN A 187 2.22 -7.16 1.89
CA ASN A 187 2.84 -6.09 2.68
C ASN A 187 3.73 -6.66 3.78
N GLY A 188 3.35 -7.76 4.41
CA GLY A 188 4.20 -8.42 5.41
C GLY A 188 5.53 -8.89 4.83
N GLU A 189 5.54 -9.44 3.62
CA GLU A 189 6.80 -9.80 2.94
C GLU A 189 7.60 -8.56 2.55
N MET A 190 6.96 -7.53 1.98
CA MET A 190 7.67 -6.30 1.61
C MET A 190 8.27 -5.58 2.83
N GLU A 191 7.51 -5.44 3.92
CA GLU A 191 7.99 -4.86 5.18
C GLU A 191 9.16 -5.67 5.75
N ARG A 192 9.05 -7.00 5.76
CA ARG A 192 10.15 -7.89 6.15
C ARG A 192 11.40 -7.63 5.31
N LEU A 193 11.25 -7.49 3.99
CA LEU A 193 12.37 -7.22 3.09
C LEU A 193 13.03 -5.87 3.36
N LEU A 194 12.23 -4.82 3.61
CA LEU A 194 12.71 -3.50 4.00
C LEU A 194 13.53 -3.59 5.29
N ILE A 195 12.99 -4.22 6.33
CA ILE A 195 13.64 -4.39 7.64
C ILE A 195 14.96 -5.18 7.51
N LEU A 196 14.94 -6.31 6.81
CA LEU A 196 16.14 -7.16 6.63
C LEU A 196 17.25 -6.41 5.87
N TRP A 197 16.89 -5.67 4.83
CA TRP A 197 17.84 -4.87 4.08
C TRP A 197 18.44 -3.76 4.96
N SER A 198 17.61 -3.03 5.71
CA SER A 198 18.07 -1.99 6.64
C SER A 198 19.04 -2.53 7.68
N LYS A 199 18.74 -3.69 8.31
CA LYS A 199 19.67 -4.34 9.26
C LYS A 199 20.97 -4.73 8.56
N GLY A 200 20.89 -5.33 7.37
CA GLY A 200 22.04 -5.82 6.62
C GLY A 200 23.00 -4.71 6.16
N GLU A 201 22.47 -3.67 5.52
CA GLU A 201 23.29 -2.57 5.01
C GLU A 201 23.82 -1.67 6.12
N TRP A 202 23.01 -1.37 7.14
CA TRP A 202 23.47 -0.55 8.25
C TRP A 202 24.71 -1.15 8.93
N ASN A 203 24.72 -2.48 9.11
CA ASN A 203 25.85 -3.16 9.74
C ASN A 203 27.17 -3.06 8.95
N ARG A 204 27.13 -2.66 7.68
CA ARG A 204 28.32 -2.49 6.82
C ARG A 204 29.00 -1.13 6.96
N TYR A 205 28.33 -0.13 7.53
CA TYR A 205 28.89 1.21 7.71
C TYR A 205 29.77 1.30 8.96
N SER A 206 30.82 2.11 8.87
CA SER A 206 31.65 2.49 10.02
C SER A 206 30.88 3.34 11.03
N ALA A 207 31.40 3.47 12.25
CA ALA A 207 30.79 4.30 13.29
C ALA A 207 30.61 5.77 12.86
N ALA A 208 31.57 6.33 12.10
CA ALA A 208 31.50 7.71 11.61
C ALA A 208 30.40 7.89 10.55
N GLU A 209 30.29 6.96 9.60
CA GLU A 209 29.25 7.00 8.57
C GLU A 209 27.85 6.79 9.16
N LYS A 210 27.73 5.87 10.12
CA LYS A 210 26.49 5.65 10.89
C LYS A 210 26.04 6.94 11.59
N ASN A 211 26.96 7.66 12.23
CA ASN A 211 26.64 8.95 12.86
C ASN A 211 26.20 10.00 11.83
N SER A 212 26.79 10.03 10.63
CA SER A 212 26.38 10.94 9.55
C SER A 212 24.92 10.69 9.09
N CYS A 213 24.49 9.42 9.06
CA CYS A 213 23.14 9.02 8.65
C CYS A 213 22.11 8.97 9.81
N ARG A 214 22.53 9.22 11.06
CA ARG A 214 21.71 8.98 12.26
C ARG A 214 20.37 9.70 12.22
N SER A 215 20.37 11.00 11.95
CA SER A 215 19.15 11.82 11.92
C SER A 215 18.14 11.33 10.88
N VAL A 216 18.63 10.73 9.79
CA VAL A 216 17.80 10.16 8.74
C VAL A 216 17.27 8.79 9.14
N MET A 217 18.01 8.02 9.94
CA MET A 217 17.58 6.69 10.43
C MET A 217 16.68 6.76 11.67
N GLU A 218 16.69 7.86 12.40
CA GLU A 218 15.99 7.99 13.68
C GLU A 218 14.47 7.69 13.60
N PRO A 219 13.71 8.17 12.59
CA PRO A 219 12.30 7.80 12.44
C PRO A 219 12.09 6.30 12.27
N LEU A 220 12.96 5.65 11.48
CA LEU A 220 12.92 4.22 11.21
C LEU A 220 13.22 3.41 12.48
N LEU A 221 14.24 3.81 13.24
CA LEU A 221 14.63 3.16 14.49
C LEU A 221 13.57 3.31 15.59
N LYS A 222 12.88 4.45 15.63
CA LYS A 222 11.76 4.68 16.55
C LYS A 222 10.58 3.77 16.23
N ARG A 223 10.25 3.59 14.94
CA ARG A 223 9.14 2.74 14.48
C ARG A 223 9.43 1.25 14.65
N HIS A 224 10.70 0.85 14.50
CA HIS A 224 11.13 -0.54 14.68
C HIS A 224 12.29 -0.60 15.68
N PRO A 225 12.01 -0.59 16.99
CA PRO A 225 13.06 -0.66 18.01
C PRO A 225 13.84 -1.98 17.97
N ASP A 226 13.36 -3.02 17.30
CA ASP A 226 14.10 -4.25 17.04
C ASP A 226 15.15 -4.12 15.92
N LEU A 227 15.10 -3.02 15.16
CA LEU A 227 16.24 -2.52 14.40
C LEU A 227 17.30 -1.94 15.33
N SER A 228 17.06 -1.79 16.66
CA SER A 228 18.02 -1.24 17.61
C SER A 228 19.37 -1.91 17.43
N LEU A 229 20.28 -1.03 17.06
CA LEU A 229 21.62 -1.25 16.60
C LEU A 229 22.49 -1.32 17.84
N ASP A 230 23.45 -2.24 17.83
CA ASP A 230 24.63 -2.29 18.72
C ASP A 230 24.53 -1.47 20.04
N PRO A 231 24.44 -2.13 21.21
CA PRO A 231 24.30 -1.45 22.50
C PRO A 231 25.41 -0.43 22.84
N SER A 232 26.49 -0.36 22.06
CA SER A 232 27.53 0.66 22.16
C SER A 232 27.13 2.08 21.71
N PHE A 233 25.95 2.27 21.10
CA PHE A 233 25.46 3.60 20.69
C PHE A 233 24.22 4.02 21.48
N PRO A 234 24.38 4.81 22.56
CA PRO A 234 23.24 5.30 23.33
C PRO A 234 22.33 6.23 22.49
N PRO A 235 21.04 6.35 22.85
CA PRO A 235 20.15 7.33 22.25
C PRO A 235 20.69 8.75 22.40
N SER A 236 20.47 9.60 21.39
CA SER A 236 20.77 11.02 21.44
C SER A 236 20.01 11.64 22.62
N GLN A 237 20.73 12.36 23.49
CA GLN A 237 20.11 13.21 24.51
C GLN A 237 19.43 14.42 23.88
#